data_AF-A0A933WL64-F1
#
_entry.id   AF-A0A933WL64-F1
#
_cell.length_a   1.000
_cell.length_b   1.000
_cell.length_c   1.000
_cell.angle_alpha   90.00
_cell.angle_beta   90.00
_cell.angle_gamma   90.00
#
_symmetry.space_group_name_H-M   'P 1'
#
loop_
_entity.id
_entity.type
_entity.pdbx_description
1 polymer ?
#
loop_
_entity_poly.entity_id
_entity_poly.type
_entity_poly.pdbx_seq_one_letter_code
_entity_poly.pdbx_strand_id
1 'polypeptide(L)'
;MMVYETYFGEILYDPNASKGPVIIGNDVWIGDSVIILPGVQVGDGAIIGAGSVVTKNVPPYTIVGGVPAKKIRDRFSDKIKEQLLQIKWWDWPEEKIKANREFFMTDLGKLNEVQIADIIQ
;
A
#
# COMPACT_ATOMS: atom_id res chain seq x y z
N MET A 1 -24.61 -19.81 -12.68
CA MET A 1 -24.37 -20.69 -13.84
C MET A 1 -23.21 -20.09 -14.61
N MET A 2 -21.99 -20.63 -14.45
CA MET A 2 -20.84 -20.24 -15.27
C MET A 2 -20.77 -21.22 -16.44
N VAL A 3 -20.77 -20.69 -17.66
CA VAL A 3 -20.75 -21.47 -18.89
C VAL A 3 -19.28 -21.70 -19.24
N TYR A 4 -18.81 -22.94 -19.13
CA TYR A 4 -17.51 -23.33 -19.68
C TYR A 4 -17.73 -23.62 -21.17
N GLU A 5 -17.43 -22.67 -22.05
CA GLU A 5 -17.41 -22.95 -23.49
C GLU A 5 -16.08 -23.63 -23.84
N THR A 6 -16.11 -24.95 -23.93
CA THR A 6 -15.05 -25.76 -24.53
C THR A 6 -15.28 -25.81 -26.05
N TYR A 7 -14.44 -25.13 -26.81
CA TYR A 7 -14.27 -25.38 -28.25
C TYR A 7 -12.98 -26.19 -28.43
N PHE A 8 -13.08 -27.35 -29.09
CA PHE A 8 -11.93 -28.22 -29.41
C PHE A 8 -11.13 -28.78 -28.21
N GLY A 9 -11.71 -28.85 -27.01
CA GLY A 9 -11.08 -29.51 -25.85
C GLY A 9 -10.03 -28.67 -25.11
N GLU A 10 -9.90 -27.38 -25.45
CA GLU A 10 -9.03 -26.44 -24.74
C GLU A 10 -9.85 -25.47 -23.89
N ILE A 11 -9.36 -25.16 -22.69
CA ILE A 11 -9.93 -24.11 -21.84
C ILE A 11 -9.45 -22.76 -22.38
N LEU A 12 -10.31 -22.05 -23.11
CA LEU A 12 -10.00 -20.72 -23.64
C LEU A 12 -10.17 -19.59 -22.60
N TYR A 13 -10.98 -19.82 -21.56
CA TYR A 13 -11.24 -18.87 -20.48
C TYR A 13 -11.49 -19.63 -19.17
N ASP A 14 -10.56 -19.50 -18.22
CA ASP A 14 -10.78 -19.94 -16.86
C ASP A 14 -11.31 -18.76 -16.04
N PRO A 15 -12.60 -18.75 -15.62
CA PRO A 15 -13.14 -17.69 -14.77
C PRO A 15 -12.45 -17.62 -13.39
N ASN A 16 -11.69 -18.65 -13.01
CA ASN A 16 -10.87 -18.68 -11.80
C ASN A 16 -9.41 -18.24 -12.06
N ALA A 17 -9.05 -17.87 -13.29
CA ALA A 17 -7.72 -17.35 -13.62
C ALA A 17 -7.50 -15.99 -12.95
N SER A 18 -6.90 -16.02 -11.76
CA SER A 18 -6.43 -14.84 -11.05
C SER A 18 -5.27 -14.19 -11.81
N LYS A 19 -5.21 -12.85 -11.82
CA LYS A 19 -4.05 -12.09 -12.33
C LYS A 19 -2.83 -12.15 -11.41
N GLY A 20 -2.83 -13.04 -10.42
CA GLY A 20 -1.80 -13.20 -9.41
C GLY A 20 -2.26 -12.77 -8.01
N PRO A 21 -1.40 -12.92 -7.00
CA PRO A 21 -1.72 -12.55 -5.63
C PRO A 21 -1.96 -11.05 -5.50
N VAL A 22 -2.78 -10.67 -4.52
CA VAL A 22 -2.78 -9.30 -4.00
C VAL A 22 -1.66 -9.20 -2.97
N ILE A 23 -0.78 -8.22 -3.13
CA ILE A 23 0.33 -7.97 -2.20
C ILE A 23 0.04 -6.67 -1.47
N ILE A 24 -0.05 -6.73 -0.14
CA ILE A 24 -0.21 -5.57 0.73
C ILE A 24 1.11 -5.35 1.47
N GLY A 25 1.69 -4.17 1.31
CA GLY A 25 2.90 -3.76 2.03
C GLY A 25 2.66 -3.51 3.52
N ASN A 26 3.68 -3.00 4.18
CA ASN A 26 3.69 -2.68 5.60
C ASN A 26 3.03 -1.31 5.85
N ASP A 27 2.47 -1.07 7.03
CA ASP A 27 1.83 0.21 7.40
C ASP A 27 0.71 0.67 6.44
N VAL A 28 0.05 -0.27 5.73
CA VAL A 28 -1.05 0.08 4.84
C VAL A 28 -2.34 0.27 5.64
N TRP A 29 -2.99 1.41 5.47
CA TRP A 29 -4.33 1.63 6.01
C TRP A 29 -5.39 1.37 4.93
N ILE A 30 -6.21 0.35 5.15
CA ILE A 30 -7.33 -0.02 4.27
C ILE A 30 -8.63 0.42 4.93
N GLY A 31 -9.35 1.34 4.31
CA GLY A 31 -10.65 1.79 4.76
C GLY A 31 -11.72 0.70 4.63
N ASP A 32 -12.86 0.92 5.27
CA ASP A 32 -13.99 -0.02 5.22
C ASP A 32 -14.48 -0.28 3.79
N SER A 33 -14.96 -1.50 3.54
CA SER A 33 -15.63 -1.88 2.28
C SER A 33 -14.80 -1.62 1.00
N VAL A 34 -13.47 -1.77 1.08
CA VAL A 34 -12.57 -1.68 -0.08
C VAL A 34 -12.52 -3.00 -0.86
N ILE A 35 -12.50 -2.90 -2.19
CA ILE A 35 -12.27 -4.02 -3.11
C ILE A 35 -10.90 -3.82 -3.78
N ILE A 36 -10.01 -4.81 -3.68
CA ILE A 36 -8.71 -4.81 -4.35
C ILE A 36 -8.72 -5.94 -5.39
N LEU A 37 -8.49 -5.59 -6.66
CA LEU A 37 -8.52 -6.57 -7.74
C LEU A 37 -7.30 -7.50 -7.72
N PRO A 38 -7.41 -8.74 -8.25
CA PRO A 38 -6.30 -9.68 -8.34
C PRO A 38 -5.06 -9.09 -9.04
N GLY A 39 -3.88 -9.47 -8.57
CA GLY A 39 -2.58 -9.01 -9.10
C GLY A 39 -2.16 -7.59 -8.66
N VAL A 40 -2.99 -6.88 -7.90
CA VAL A 40 -2.63 -5.53 -7.40
C VAL A 40 -1.62 -5.60 -6.27
N GLN A 41 -0.62 -4.74 -6.35
CA GLN A 41 0.34 -4.48 -5.27
C GLN A 41 0.08 -3.11 -4.63
N VAL A 42 -0.09 -3.09 -3.31
CA VAL A 42 -0.26 -1.88 -2.51
C VAL A 42 1.02 -1.63 -1.74
N GLY A 43 1.73 -0.55 -2.09
CA GLY A 43 3.03 -0.22 -1.51
C GLY A 43 2.97 0.20 -0.05
N ASP A 44 4.12 0.11 0.63
CA ASP A 44 4.25 0.41 2.06
C ASP A 44 3.71 1.81 2.42
N GLY A 45 3.02 1.91 3.54
CA GLY A 45 2.47 3.16 4.04
C GLY A 45 1.33 3.74 3.20
N ALA A 46 0.81 3.04 2.18
CA ALA A 46 -0.31 3.54 1.39
C ALA A 46 -1.62 3.63 2.21
N ILE A 47 -2.53 4.52 1.78
CA ILE A 47 -3.86 4.66 2.36
C ILE A 47 -4.90 4.44 1.26
N ILE A 48 -5.82 3.51 1.48
CA ILE A 48 -6.95 3.26 0.60
C ILE A 48 -8.22 3.75 1.28
N GLY A 49 -8.86 4.78 0.73
CA GLY A 49 -10.11 5.32 1.26
C GLY A 49 -11.25 4.30 1.22
N ALA A 50 -12.19 4.41 2.17
CA ALA A 50 -13.34 3.51 2.26
C ALA A 50 -14.16 3.46 0.95
N GLY A 51 -14.74 2.29 0.64
CA GLY A 51 -15.57 2.06 -0.54
C GLY A 51 -14.81 2.07 -1.89
N SER A 52 -13.47 2.07 -1.86
CA SER A 52 -12.67 2.17 -3.09
C SER A 52 -12.56 0.84 -3.84
N VAL A 53 -12.47 0.91 -5.17
CA VAL A 53 -12.15 -0.25 -6.03
C VAL A 53 -10.77 -0.06 -6.65
N VAL A 54 -9.77 -0.75 -6.11
CA VAL A 54 -8.38 -0.64 -6.51
C VAL A 54 -8.10 -1.58 -7.69
N THR A 55 -7.92 -1.00 -8.87
CA THR A 55 -7.73 -1.72 -10.14
C THR A 55 -6.30 -1.72 -10.66
N LYS A 56 -5.40 -0.99 -10.00
CA LYS A 56 -3.98 -0.80 -10.38
C LYS A 56 -3.11 -0.74 -9.12
N ASN A 57 -1.82 -1.01 -9.28
CA ASN A 57 -0.85 -0.90 -8.20
C ASN A 57 -0.86 0.49 -7.58
N VAL A 58 -0.70 0.54 -6.26
CA VAL A 58 -0.67 1.78 -5.47
C VAL A 58 0.77 2.00 -5.01
N PRO A 59 1.43 3.11 -5.35
CA PRO A 59 2.79 3.38 -4.90
C PRO A 59 2.85 3.56 -3.37
N PRO A 60 4.04 3.34 -2.75
CA PRO A 60 4.23 3.59 -1.32
C PRO A 60 3.81 5.00 -0.92
N TYR A 61 3.28 5.12 0.30
CA TYR A 61 2.83 6.39 0.91
C TYR A 61 1.83 7.19 0.06
N THR A 62 1.13 6.56 -0.89
CA THR A 62 0.11 7.21 -1.70
C THR A 62 -1.26 7.05 -1.05
N ILE A 63 -2.07 8.11 -1.07
CA ILE A 63 -3.48 8.08 -0.69
C ILE A 63 -4.31 7.93 -1.96
N VAL A 64 -5.10 6.86 -2.05
CA VAL A 64 -6.02 6.59 -3.17
C VAL A 64 -7.45 6.50 -2.68
N GLY A 65 -8.41 6.82 -3.56
CA GLY A 65 -9.83 6.67 -3.27
C GLY A 65 -10.73 6.62 -4.50
N GLY A 66 -11.93 6.06 -4.37
CA GLY A 66 -12.99 6.08 -5.38
C GLY A 66 -13.16 4.79 -6.19
N VAL A 67 -14.05 4.83 -7.18
CA VAL A 67 -14.39 3.69 -8.06
C VAL A 67 -14.34 4.14 -9.53
N PRO A 68 -13.28 3.82 -10.29
CA PRO A 68 -12.05 3.16 -9.83
C PRO A 68 -11.21 4.08 -8.93
N ALA A 69 -10.39 3.49 -8.07
CA ALA A 69 -9.53 4.22 -7.15
C ALA A 69 -8.50 5.06 -7.92
N LYS A 70 -8.38 6.34 -7.56
CA LYS A 70 -7.42 7.29 -8.14
C LYS A 70 -6.55 7.89 -7.04
N LYS A 71 -5.33 8.28 -7.39
CA LYS A 71 -4.44 9.05 -6.50
C LYS A 71 -5.14 10.36 -6.10
N ILE A 72 -5.23 10.58 -4.79
CA ILE A 72 -5.70 11.84 -4.19
C ILE A 72 -4.48 12.73 -3.93
N ARG A 73 -3.50 12.21 -3.18
CA ARG A 73 -2.21 12.88 -2.88
C ARG A 73 -1.23 11.87 -2.28
N ASP A 74 0.00 12.29 -2.05
CA ASP A 74 0.94 11.53 -1.22
C ASP A 74 0.80 11.93 0.26
N ARG A 75 1.17 11.02 1.17
CA ARG A 75 1.24 11.29 2.61
C ARG A 75 2.34 12.28 2.94
N PHE A 76 3.50 12.14 2.28
CA PHE A 76 4.73 12.89 2.55
C PHE A 76 5.43 13.31 1.25
N SER A 77 6.42 14.19 1.37
CA SER A 77 7.34 14.55 0.27
C SER A 77 8.16 13.35 -0.19
N ASP A 78 8.67 13.39 -1.42
CA ASP A 78 9.49 12.30 -1.98
C ASP A 78 10.70 11.97 -1.10
N LYS A 79 11.39 13.00 -0.58
CA LYS A 79 12.53 12.86 0.34
C LYS A 79 12.18 12.06 1.60
N ILE A 80 11.04 12.36 2.23
CA ILE A 80 10.60 11.64 3.44
C ILE A 80 10.19 10.21 3.09
N LYS A 81 9.49 9.99 1.96
CA LYS A 81 9.13 8.64 1.50
C LYS A 81 10.36 7.77 1.29
N GLU A 82 11.41 8.30 0.64
CA GLU A 82 12.67 7.61 0.42
C GLU A 82 13.34 7.20 1.73
N GLN A 83 13.46 8.13 2.68
CA GLN A 83 14.03 7.83 4.00
C GLN A 83 13.23 6.74 4.73
N LEU A 84 11.90 6.84 4.73
CA LEU A 84 11.04 5.84 5.36
C LEU A 84 11.19 4.44 4.74
N LEU A 85 11.28 4.35 3.41
CA LEU A 85 11.50 3.10 2.67
C LEU A 85 12.90 2.52 2.89
N GLN A 86 13.88 3.36 3.21
CA GLN A 86 15.23 2.91 3.57
C GLN A 86 15.28 2.37 5.00
N ILE A 87 14.67 3.06 5.96
CA ILE A 87 14.74 2.66 7.36
C ILE A 87 13.92 1.41 7.66
N LYS A 88 12.81 1.19 6.93
CA LYS A 88 11.87 0.06 7.09
C LYS A 88 11.60 -0.24 8.56
N TRP A 89 11.02 0.73 9.27
CA TRP A 89 10.83 0.64 10.71
C TRP A 89 10.02 -0.59 11.15
N TRP A 90 9.18 -1.14 10.27
CA TRP A 90 8.42 -2.38 10.48
C TRP A 90 9.31 -3.63 10.58
N ASP A 91 10.56 -3.58 10.09
CA ASP A 91 11.54 -4.66 10.22
C ASP A 91 12.40 -4.52 11.51
N TRP A 92 12.17 -3.49 12.33
CA TRP A 92 12.96 -3.27 13.54
C TRP A 92 12.55 -4.20 14.69
N PRO A 93 13.50 -4.52 15.60
CA PRO A 93 13.16 -5.14 16.88
C PRO A 93 12.19 -4.28 17.68
N GLU A 94 11.29 -4.91 18.45
CA GLU A 94 10.26 -4.22 19.22
C GLU A 94 10.87 -3.22 20.23
N GLU A 95 12.04 -3.53 20.79
CA GLU A 95 12.78 -2.65 21.70
C GLU A 95 13.15 -1.33 21.03
N LYS A 96 13.60 -1.39 19.77
CA LYS A 96 13.93 -0.20 18.98
C LYS A 96 12.68 0.60 18.65
N ILE A 97 11.57 -0.05 18.33
CA ILE A 97 10.28 0.62 18.09
C ILE A 97 9.82 1.36 19.35
N LYS A 98 9.89 0.71 20.53
CA LYS A 98 9.51 1.32 21.82
C LYS A 98 10.42 2.48 22.21
N ALA A 99 11.72 2.36 22.00
CA ALA A 99 12.68 3.45 22.23
C ALA A 99 12.36 4.68 21.37
N ASN A 100 11.89 4.45 20.15
CA ASN A 100 11.55 5.46 19.16
C ASN A 100 10.08 5.90 19.18
N ARG A 101 9.34 5.75 20.29
CA ARG A 101 7.89 6.12 20.35
C ARG A 101 7.61 7.58 19.91
N GLU A 102 8.53 8.50 20.19
CA GLU A 102 8.36 9.93 19.90
C GLU A 102 8.45 10.22 18.39
N PHE A 103 9.22 9.43 17.65
CA PHE A 103 9.26 9.49 16.20
C PHE A 103 7.87 9.25 15.59
N PHE A 104 7.12 8.26 16.09
CA PHE A 104 5.77 7.95 15.59
C PHE A 104 4.71 9.01 15.94
N MET A 105 4.98 9.86 16.93
CA MET A 105 4.10 10.99 17.29
C MET A 105 4.45 12.27 16.53
N THR A 106 5.51 12.26 15.74
CA THR A 106 5.98 13.44 15.00
C THR A 106 5.20 13.61 13.70
N ASP A 107 4.78 14.85 13.41
CA ASP A 107 4.15 15.22 12.14
C ASP A 107 5.21 15.35 11.03
N LEU A 108 5.56 14.22 10.42
CA LEU A 108 6.53 14.14 9.32
C LEU A 108 6.13 14.98 8.09
N GLY A 109 4.84 15.33 7.94
CA GLY A 109 4.34 16.14 6.84
C GLY A 109 4.80 17.60 6.90
N LYS A 110 5.29 18.06 8.06
CA LYS A 110 5.81 19.42 8.25
C LYS A 110 7.33 19.51 8.19
N LEU A 111 8.02 18.37 8.02
CA LEU A 111 9.48 18.32 7.97
C LEU A 111 9.94 18.43 6.52
N ASN A 112 10.69 19.49 6.21
CA ASN A 112 11.22 19.72 4.85
C ASN A 112 12.68 19.26 4.71
N GLU A 113 13.51 19.46 5.73
CA GLU A 113 14.96 19.26 5.62
C GLU A 113 15.55 18.18 6.55
N VAL A 114 14.77 17.69 7.50
CA VAL A 114 15.23 16.74 8.53
C VAL A 114 15.62 15.40 7.92
N GLN A 115 16.75 14.83 8.37
CA GLN A 115 17.04 13.42 8.16
C GLN A 115 16.32 12.62 9.24
N ILE A 116 15.51 11.63 8.86
CA ILE A 116 14.86 10.76 9.86
C ILE A 116 15.91 10.10 10.79
N ALA A 117 17.12 9.85 10.28
CA ALA A 117 18.24 9.35 11.08
C ALA A 117 18.58 10.23 12.29
N ASP A 118 18.33 11.54 12.23
CA ASP A 118 18.65 12.49 13.31
C ASP A 118 17.62 12.46 14.45
N ILE A 119 16.44 11.89 14.20
CA ILE A 119 15.31 11.84 15.14
C ILE A 119 15.00 10.43 15.63
N ILE A 120 15.83 9.45 15.26
CA ILE A 120 15.72 8.05 15.70
C ILE A 120 16.94 7.65 16.54
N GLN A 121 16.70 6.86 17.57
CA GLN A 121 17.69 6.21 18.43
C GLN A 121 18.12 4.86 17.86
#